data_AF-A0A7Y5Y9Y8-F1
#
_entry.id   AF-A0A7Y5Y9Y8-F1
#
_cell.length_a   1.000
_cell.length_b   1.000
_cell.length_c   1.000
_cell.angle_alpha   90.00
_cell.angle_beta   90.00
_cell.angle_gamma   90.00
#
_symmetry.space_group_name_H-M   'P 1'
#
loop_
_entity.id
_entity.type
_entity.pdbx_description
1 polymer ?
#
loop_
_entity_poly.entity_id
_entity_poly.type
_entity_poly.pdbx_seq_one_letter_code
_entity_poly.pdbx_strand_id
1 'polypeptide(L)'
;MNRIQLPDYVAAKVGRAEHHLQDLDELLSKQAQPISSTAESVFQPFDDGIGAWGAKLRITGRVPDEVPLIVGDFLHNLRASLDYLAQALVRTSGNEPIDGVGGTSFPILDKPKPHGQLTVKGGVDPAIGLAIEALQPYQTDPNLMHWNPLLLLHKLSNRDKHRQLHFPLAVAVEPVSMMVGLLPDKPVGLIQSTMRSFSDGEWLFHPVAQFPSDVRVEVVVAAKPPMITLEGASCHPGGGTVDLVDSLDYMLRHVRGEVVPCFREYFLEPWPEDTFTADPVPGPLGIPERSPDEHSALVDAMISVMASEYGSDRYLVLGLADGFSA
;
A
#
# COMPACT_ATOMS: atom_id res chain seq x y z
N MET A 1 22.40 6.05 33.66
CA MET A 1 21.69 4.97 32.92
C MET A 1 22.25 3.62 33.28
N ASN A 2 21.37 2.67 33.58
CA ASN A 2 21.73 1.28 33.77
C ASN A 2 21.46 0.53 32.47
N ARG A 3 22.50 0.00 31.84
CA ARG A 3 22.31 -0.90 30.69
C ARG A 3 21.73 -2.23 31.19
N ILE A 4 20.67 -2.68 30.55
CA ILE A 4 20.02 -3.97 30.83
C ILE A 4 20.03 -4.83 29.57
N GLN A 5 19.78 -6.13 29.70
CA GLN A 5 19.54 -6.98 28.52
C GLN A 5 18.24 -6.56 27.82
N LEU A 6 18.25 -6.51 26.49
CA LEU A 6 17.02 -6.28 25.72
C LEU A 6 16.01 -7.38 26.08
N PRO A 7 14.78 -7.05 26.51
CA PRO A 7 13.84 -8.09 26.91
C PRO A 7 13.53 -9.04 25.75
N ASP A 8 13.58 -10.35 26.02
CA ASP A 8 13.27 -11.40 25.04
C ASP A 8 11.92 -11.18 24.35
N TYR A 9 10.96 -10.61 25.07
CA TYR A 9 9.63 -10.30 24.55
C TYR A 9 9.62 -9.27 23.41
N VAL A 10 10.59 -8.34 23.33
CA VAL A 10 10.68 -7.40 22.20
C VAL A 10 10.99 -8.18 20.92
N ALA A 11 12.08 -8.95 20.93
CA ALA A 11 12.50 -9.76 19.78
C ALA A 11 11.47 -10.85 19.44
N ALA A 12 10.93 -11.54 20.45
CA ALA A 12 9.91 -12.56 20.26
C ALA A 12 8.64 -12.00 19.61
N LYS A 13 8.20 -10.80 20.00
CA LYS A 13 7.03 -10.15 19.39
C LYS A 13 7.29 -9.69 17.96
N VAL A 14 8.49 -9.19 17.65
CA VAL A 14 8.89 -8.90 16.25
C VAL A 14 8.91 -10.18 15.41
N GLY A 15 9.52 -11.26 15.90
CA GLY A 15 9.54 -12.54 15.20
C GLY A 15 8.14 -13.17 15.03
N ARG A 16 7.22 -12.94 15.98
CA ARG A 16 5.81 -13.35 15.82
C ARG A 16 5.11 -12.54 14.72
N ALA A 17 5.37 -11.24 14.62
CA ALA A 17 4.83 -10.45 13.52
C ALA A 17 5.37 -10.94 12.17
N GLU A 18 6.67 -11.21 12.05
CA GLU A 18 7.29 -11.79 10.85
C GLU A 18 6.65 -13.13 10.45
N HIS A 19 6.40 -14.01 11.41
CA HIS A 19 5.70 -15.28 11.14
C HIS A 19 4.29 -15.06 10.57
N HIS A 20 3.51 -14.12 11.12
CA HIS A 20 2.18 -13.81 10.59
C HIS A 20 2.24 -13.17 9.20
N LEU A 21 3.30 -12.41 8.89
CA LEU A 21 3.52 -11.89 7.55
C LEU A 21 3.82 -13.02 6.54
N GLN A 22 4.61 -14.02 6.95
CA GLN A 22 4.87 -15.21 6.13
C GLN A 22 3.61 -16.04 5.92
N ASP A 23 2.79 -16.23 6.97
CA ASP A 23 1.50 -16.91 6.85
C ASP A 23 0.56 -16.18 5.88
N LEU A 24 0.57 -14.83 5.90
CA LEU A 24 -0.20 -14.01 4.99
C LEU A 24 0.27 -14.16 3.54
N ASP A 25 1.58 -14.05 3.30
CA ASP A 25 2.17 -14.22 1.97
C ASP A 25 1.90 -15.63 1.41
N GLU A 26 2.01 -16.66 2.26
CA GLU A 26 1.68 -18.03 1.87
C GLU A 26 0.18 -18.20 1.56
N LEU A 27 -0.71 -17.60 2.36
CA LEU A 27 -2.16 -17.60 2.11
C LEU A 27 -2.50 -16.96 0.75
N LEU A 28 -1.91 -15.79 0.48
CA LEU A 28 -2.19 -15.02 -0.74
C LEU A 28 -1.55 -15.65 -1.99
N SER A 29 -0.37 -16.26 -1.87
CA SER A 29 0.29 -16.96 -2.98
C SER A 29 -0.37 -18.31 -3.32
N LYS A 30 -0.91 -19.05 -2.33
CA LYS A 30 -1.62 -20.32 -2.55
C LYS A 30 -3.02 -20.14 -3.14
N GLN A 31 -3.65 -18.98 -2.95
CA GLN A 31 -4.93 -18.68 -3.58
C GLN A 31 -4.75 -18.30 -5.06
N ALA A 32 -4.51 -19.32 -5.87
CA ALA A 32 -4.59 -19.24 -7.32
C ALA A 32 -6.06 -19.30 -7.80
N GLN A 33 -6.95 -18.38 -7.40
CA GLN A 33 -8.24 -18.11 -8.09
C GLN A 33 -8.89 -16.79 -7.61
N PRO A 34 -9.63 -16.07 -8.48
CA PRO A 34 -9.06 -14.90 -9.11
C PRO A 34 -9.80 -13.68 -8.58
N ILE A 35 -9.11 -12.85 -7.81
CA ILE A 35 -9.49 -11.45 -7.89
C ILE A 35 -9.24 -11.10 -9.36
N SER A 36 -10.30 -10.82 -10.11
CA SER A 36 -10.24 -10.55 -11.54
C SER A 36 -10.88 -9.22 -11.82
N SER A 37 -10.39 -8.56 -12.85
CA SER A 37 -10.91 -7.26 -13.26
C SER A 37 -11.37 -7.32 -14.71
N THR A 38 -12.53 -6.74 -14.97
CA THR A 38 -13.07 -6.55 -16.31
C THR A 38 -13.49 -5.11 -16.49
N ALA A 39 -13.49 -4.60 -17.72
CA ALA A 39 -14.10 -3.31 -18.04
C ALA A 39 -15.54 -3.51 -18.51
N GLU A 40 -16.47 -2.81 -17.86
CA GLU A 40 -17.87 -2.76 -18.27
C GLU A 40 -18.10 -1.49 -19.09
N SER A 41 -18.50 -1.64 -20.36
CA SER A 41 -18.81 -0.52 -21.25
C SER A 41 -20.18 0.04 -20.92
N VAL A 42 -20.27 1.36 -20.75
CA VAL A 42 -21.49 2.08 -20.34
C VAL A 42 -21.84 3.11 -21.41
N PHE A 43 -23.04 2.99 -21.98
CA PHE A 43 -23.59 3.99 -22.90
C PHE A 43 -24.43 5.02 -22.14
N GLN A 44 -24.14 6.29 -22.35
CA GLN A 44 -24.89 7.42 -21.81
C GLN A 44 -25.56 8.20 -22.95
N PRO A 45 -26.89 8.18 -23.07
CA PRO A 45 -27.60 8.95 -24.10
C PRO A 45 -27.55 10.45 -23.78
N PHE A 46 -27.43 11.29 -24.81
CA PHE A 46 -27.56 12.75 -24.69
C PHE A 46 -28.87 13.24 -25.33
N ASP A 47 -29.12 12.86 -26.59
CA ASP A 47 -30.29 13.22 -27.40
C ASP A 47 -30.73 12.03 -28.28
N ASP A 48 -31.87 12.15 -28.97
CA ASP A 48 -32.39 11.11 -29.87
C ASP A 48 -31.38 10.76 -30.97
N GLY A 49 -30.73 9.60 -30.81
CA GLY A 49 -29.78 9.05 -31.76
C GLY A 49 -28.30 9.37 -31.48
N ILE A 50 -27.99 10.11 -30.41
CA ILE A 50 -26.61 10.46 -30.04
C ILE A 50 -26.36 10.17 -28.55
N GLY A 51 -25.24 9.52 -28.25
CA GLY A 51 -24.79 9.32 -26.87
C GLY A 51 -23.28 9.18 -26.79
N ALA A 52 -22.76 8.90 -25.61
CA ALA A 52 -21.34 8.71 -25.36
C ALA A 52 -21.07 7.40 -24.63
N TRP A 53 -19.97 6.75 -24.98
CA TRP A 53 -19.51 5.53 -24.33
C TRP A 53 -18.45 5.86 -23.29
N GLY A 54 -18.56 5.27 -22.11
CA GLY A 54 -17.55 5.25 -21.06
C GLY A 54 -17.25 3.81 -20.64
N ALA A 55 -16.22 3.61 -19.82
CA ALA A 55 -15.95 2.30 -19.22
C ALA A 55 -15.77 2.40 -17.71
N LYS A 56 -16.37 1.47 -16.98
CA LYS A 56 -16.16 1.28 -15.55
C LYS A 56 -15.34 0.03 -15.29
N LEU A 57 -14.42 0.13 -14.34
CA LEU A 57 -13.74 -1.05 -13.83
C LEU A 57 -14.72 -1.86 -12.97
N ARG A 58 -14.71 -3.18 -13.16
CA ARG A 58 -15.39 -4.11 -12.29
C ARG A 58 -14.41 -5.12 -11.74
N ILE A 59 -14.27 -5.16 -10.43
CA ILE A 59 -13.42 -6.10 -9.71
C ILE A 59 -14.34 -7.19 -9.12
N THR A 60 -14.07 -8.44 -9.47
CA THR A 60 -14.77 -9.59 -8.89
C THR A 60 -13.81 -10.40 -8.04
N GLY A 61 -14.30 -10.92 -6.92
CA GLY A 61 -13.49 -11.57 -5.90
C GLY A 61 -13.76 -10.97 -4.53
N ARG A 62 -13.28 -11.63 -3.48
CA ARG A 62 -13.36 -11.13 -2.11
C ARG A 62 -12.04 -11.35 -1.41
N VAL A 63 -11.68 -10.43 -0.53
CA VAL A 63 -10.58 -10.64 0.41
C VAL A 63 -10.92 -11.85 1.30
N PRO A 64 -10.01 -12.83 1.46
CA PRO A 64 -10.26 -13.98 2.32
C PRO A 64 -10.55 -13.55 3.76
N ASP A 65 -11.46 -14.27 4.40
CA ASP A 65 -11.94 -13.94 5.76
C ASP A 65 -10.80 -14.08 6.80
N GLU A 66 -9.76 -14.85 6.47
CA GLU A 66 -8.54 -15.05 7.27
C GLU A 66 -7.59 -13.85 7.23
N VAL A 67 -7.59 -13.06 6.14
CA VAL A 67 -6.65 -11.93 5.97
C VAL A 67 -6.77 -10.92 7.12
N PRO A 68 -7.97 -10.43 7.49
CA PRO A 68 -8.10 -9.55 8.65
C PRO A 68 -7.61 -10.12 9.97
N LEU A 69 -7.74 -11.44 10.17
CA LEU A 69 -7.29 -12.09 11.40
C LEU A 69 -5.77 -12.12 11.49
N ILE A 70 -5.11 -12.55 10.40
CA ILE A 70 -3.64 -12.62 10.34
C ILE A 70 -3.02 -11.21 10.45
N VAL A 71 -3.61 -10.22 9.76
CA VAL A 71 -3.13 -8.83 9.84
C VAL A 71 -3.33 -8.24 11.24
N GLY A 72 -4.46 -8.51 11.89
CA GLY A 72 -4.69 -8.09 13.28
C GLY A 72 -3.60 -8.62 14.23
N ASP A 73 -3.30 -9.92 14.12
CA ASP A 73 -2.23 -10.57 14.89
C ASP A 73 -0.84 -9.99 14.57
N PHE A 74 -0.53 -9.72 13.30
CA PHE A 74 0.69 -9.03 12.89
C PHE A 74 0.82 -7.67 13.60
N LEU A 75 -0.21 -6.82 13.47
CA LEU A 75 -0.22 -5.45 14.00
C LEU A 75 -0.11 -5.44 15.53
N HIS A 76 -0.82 -6.33 16.21
CA HIS A 76 -0.77 -6.42 17.68
C HIS A 76 0.57 -6.89 18.20
N ASN A 77 1.21 -7.87 17.55
CA ASN A 77 2.54 -8.29 17.94
C ASN A 77 3.56 -7.17 17.72
N LEU A 78 3.52 -6.49 16.57
CA LEU A 78 4.43 -5.40 16.27
C LEU A 78 4.19 -4.17 17.17
N ARG A 79 2.94 -3.85 17.52
CA ARG A 79 2.64 -2.79 18.48
C ARG A 79 3.11 -3.13 19.89
N ALA A 80 2.93 -4.37 20.31
CA ALA A 80 3.33 -4.83 21.63
C ALA A 80 4.85 -4.84 21.80
N SER A 81 5.63 -5.14 20.75
CA SER A 81 7.10 -5.09 20.82
C SER A 81 7.59 -3.68 21.18
N LEU A 82 6.97 -2.64 20.61
CA LEU A 82 7.26 -1.24 20.97
C LEU A 82 6.89 -0.93 22.43
N ASP A 83 5.77 -1.45 22.93
CA ASP A 83 5.37 -1.22 24.33
C ASP A 83 6.34 -1.91 25.31
N TYR A 84 6.79 -3.13 25.00
CA TYR A 84 7.85 -3.78 25.75
C TYR A 84 9.17 -3.00 25.70
N LEU A 85 9.52 -2.42 24.55
CA LEU A 85 10.67 -1.54 24.41
C LEU A 85 10.53 -0.31 25.32
N ALA A 86 9.37 0.34 25.35
CA ALA A 86 9.12 1.48 26.23
C ALA A 86 9.27 1.12 27.73
N GLN A 87 8.76 -0.05 28.14
CA GLN A 87 8.97 -0.55 29.51
C GLN A 87 10.46 -0.79 29.81
N ALA A 88 11.20 -1.34 28.85
CA ALA A 88 12.63 -1.56 28.99
C ALA A 88 13.40 -0.24 29.17
N LEU A 89 13.05 0.78 28.38
CA LEU A 89 13.65 2.13 28.45
C LEU A 89 13.36 2.84 29.77
N VAL A 90 12.20 2.63 30.38
CA VAL A 90 11.90 3.13 31.73
C VAL A 90 12.85 2.48 32.75
N ARG A 91 13.08 1.15 32.64
CA ARG A 91 14.02 0.43 33.50
C ARG A 91 15.47 0.87 33.31
N THR A 92 15.92 1.16 32.08
CA THR A 92 17.29 1.65 31.84
C THR A 92 17.54 3.03 32.44
N SER A 93 16.46 3.80 32.61
CA SER A 93 16.44 5.09 33.30
C SER A 93 16.41 4.97 34.83
N GLY A 94 16.38 3.75 35.38
CA GLY A 94 16.33 3.49 36.82
C GLY A 94 14.93 3.64 37.44
N ASN A 95 13.88 3.68 36.62
CA ASN A 95 12.49 3.80 37.04
C ASN A 95 11.74 2.48 36.85
N GLU A 96 10.52 2.39 37.42
CA GLU A 96 9.63 1.25 37.22
C GLU A 96 8.52 1.55 36.20
N PRO A 97 8.26 0.65 35.24
CA PRO A 97 7.11 0.77 34.34
C PRO A 97 5.78 0.77 35.10
N ILE A 98 4.79 1.45 34.54
CA ILE A 98 3.43 1.50 35.07
C ILE A 98 2.61 0.41 34.36
N ASP A 99 1.99 -0.47 35.13
CA ASP A 99 1.10 -1.50 34.61
C ASP A 99 -0.35 -1.02 34.44
N GLY A 100 -1.15 -1.80 33.73
CA GLY A 100 -2.60 -1.61 33.61
C GLY A 100 -3.04 -0.69 32.46
N VAL A 101 -4.32 -0.31 32.47
CA VAL A 101 -4.94 0.48 31.40
C VAL A 101 -4.31 1.86 31.35
N GLY A 102 -3.68 2.18 30.21
CA GLY A 102 -2.92 3.41 30.07
C GLY A 102 -1.60 3.40 30.85
N GLY A 103 -1.01 2.22 31.08
CA GLY A 103 0.34 2.08 31.63
C GLY A 103 1.45 2.54 30.67
N THR A 104 2.67 2.08 30.91
CA THR A 104 3.85 2.37 30.08
C THR A 104 3.68 1.76 28.70
N SER A 105 3.69 2.63 27.68
CA SER A 105 3.55 2.29 26.27
C SER A 105 4.43 3.19 25.43
N PHE A 106 4.88 2.72 24.27
CA PHE A 106 5.61 3.55 23.31
C PHE A 106 4.67 4.61 22.74
N PRO A 107 5.00 5.90 22.85
CA PRO A 107 4.15 6.96 22.31
C PRO A 107 4.28 7.05 20.80
N ILE A 108 3.14 7.16 20.12
CA ILE A 108 3.05 7.45 18.68
C ILE A 108 2.02 8.56 18.55
N LEU A 109 2.47 9.74 18.11
CA LEU A 109 1.67 10.95 18.05
C LEU A 109 1.65 11.50 16.61
N ASP A 110 0.48 11.93 16.15
CA ASP A 110 0.30 12.57 14.84
C ASP A 110 0.61 14.07 14.87
N LYS A 111 0.74 14.66 16.05
CA LYS A 111 1.04 16.08 16.27
C LYS A 111 1.93 16.26 17.51
N PRO A 112 2.79 17.29 17.52
CA PRO A 112 3.57 17.61 18.70
C PRO A 112 2.66 18.03 19.86
N LYS A 113 3.11 17.78 21.09
CA LYS A 113 2.40 18.29 22.28
C LYS A 113 2.55 19.81 22.36
N PRO A 114 1.45 20.57 22.54
CA PRO A 114 1.49 22.03 22.46
C PRO A 114 2.35 22.71 23.55
N HIS A 115 2.52 22.08 24.72
CA HIS A 115 3.19 22.70 25.87
C HIS A 115 4.05 21.73 26.70
N GLY A 116 4.64 20.70 26.07
CA GLY A 116 5.49 19.77 26.81
C GLY A 116 6.34 18.89 25.91
N GLN A 117 7.40 18.33 26.49
CA GLN A 117 8.18 17.27 25.85
C GLN A 117 7.33 16.00 25.77
N LEU A 118 7.58 15.19 24.75
CA LEU A 118 7.08 13.83 24.72
C LEU A 118 7.57 13.09 25.95
N THR A 119 6.66 12.38 26.59
CA THR A 119 6.91 11.66 27.84
C THR A 119 6.40 10.24 27.71
N VAL A 120 7.23 9.30 28.15
CA VAL A 120 6.84 7.91 28.39
C VAL A 120 6.34 7.79 29.82
N LYS A 121 5.18 7.18 30.02
CA LYS A 121 4.65 6.91 31.37
C LYS A 121 5.61 6.00 32.13
N GLY A 122 5.87 6.31 33.39
CA GLY A 122 6.95 5.69 34.18
C GLY A 122 8.26 6.49 34.16
N GLY A 123 8.42 7.42 33.22
CA GLY A 123 9.58 8.32 33.16
C GLY A 123 10.79 7.67 32.50
N VAL A 124 11.34 8.36 31.51
CA VAL A 124 12.60 7.99 30.84
C VAL A 124 13.60 9.14 30.98
N ASP A 125 14.88 8.83 30.84
CA ASP A 125 15.93 9.83 30.72
C ASP A 125 15.64 10.81 29.55
N PRO A 126 15.95 12.12 29.70
CA PRO A 126 15.72 13.10 28.65
C PRO A 126 16.33 12.73 27.28
N ALA A 127 17.49 12.07 27.24
CA ALA A 127 18.11 11.64 25.98
C ALA A 127 17.27 10.59 25.25
N ILE A 128 16.70 9.62 25.98
CA ILE A 128 15.74 8.65 25.43
C ILE A 128 14.47 9.37 24.96
N GLY A 129 13.98 10.34 25.73
CA GLY A 129 12.82 11.15 25.34
C GLY A 129 13.03 11.85 23.99
N LEU A 130 14.21 12.43 23.78
CA LEU A 130 14.59 13.05 22.50
C LEU A 130 14.73 12.03 21.36
N ALA A 131 15.27 10.83 21.63
CA ALA A 131 15.33 9.76 20.64
C ALA A 131 13.94 9.28 20.21
N ILE A 132 12.99 9.15 21.15
CA ILE A 132 11.60 8.80 20.84
C ILE A 132 10.88 9.93 20.09
N GLU A 133 11.15 11.19 20.47
CA GLU A 133 10.63 12.40 19.80
C GLU A 133 11.06 12.47 18.33
N ALA A 134 12.32 12.13 18.04
CA ALA A 134 12.88 12.13 16.68
C ALA A 134 12.22 11.10 15.75
N LEU A 135 11.63 10.04 16.32
CA LEU A 135 10.92 8.99 15.59
C LEU A 135 9.44 9.30 15.37
N GLN A 136 8.90 10.38 15.94
CA GLN A 136 7.46 10.62 15.88
C GLN A 136 6.97 10.96 14.45
N PRO A 137 5.76 10.51 14.07
CA PRO A 137 5.18 10.78 12.76
C PRO A 137 5.20 12.26 12.33
N TYR A 138 4.97 13.20 13.25
CA TYR A 138 4.98 14.63 12.93
C TYR A 138 6.37 15.21 12.62
N GLN A 139 7.45 14.44 12.76
CA GLN A 139 8.79 14.80 12.28
C GLN A 139 8.94 14.55 10.77
N THR A 140 8.02 13.79 10.16
CA THR A 140 8.01 13.50 8.73
C THR A 140 7.36 14.65 7.95
N ASP A 141 7.65 14.77 6.65
CA ASP A 141 6.94 15.68 5.75
C ASP A 141 5.40 15.54 5.93
N PRO A 142 4.66 16.65 6.17
CA PRO A 142 3.21 16.62 6.34
C PRO A 142 2.45 15.91 5.21
N ASN A 143 2.96 15.97 3.98
CA ASN A 143 2.38 15.30 2.82
C ASN A 143 2.60 13.78 2.86
N LEU A 144 3.64 13.31 3.53
CA LEU A 144 3.99 11.90 3.66
C LEU A 144 3.54 11.28 4.98
N MET A 145 3.13 12.11 5.95
CA MET A 145 2.82 11.69 7.32
C MET A 145 1.77 10.58 7.41
N HIS A 146 0.79 10.57 6.50
CA HIS A 146 -0.23 9.52 6.48
C HIS A 146 0.32 8.13 6.09
N TRP A 147 1.48 8.09 5.42
CA TRP A 147 2.24 6.88 5.10
C TRP A 147 3.33 6.55 6.13
N ASN A 148 3.43 7.31 7.22
CA ASN A 148 4.41 7.02 8.26
C ASN A 148 4.10 5.63 8.89
N PRO A 149 5.07 4.70 8.92
CA PRO A 149 4.82 3.33 9.39
C PRO A 149 4.33 3.24 10.83
N LEU A 150 4.87 4.07 11.74
CA LEU A 150 4.44 4.08 13.13
C LEU A 150 3.00 4.58 13.26
N LEU A 151 2.63 5.61 12.49
CA LEU A 151 1.27 6.12 12.49
C LEU A 151 0.27 5.10 11.91
N LEU A 152 0.62 4.44 10.80
CA LEU A 152 -0.19 3.37 10.21
C LEU A 152 -0.37 2.22 11.20
N LEU A 153 0.73 1.73 11.79
CA LEU A 153 0.69 0.69 12.82
C LEU A 153 -0.23 1.08 13.99
N HIS A 154 -0.10 2.31 14.50
CA HIS A 154 -0.93 2.80 15.59
C HIS A 154 -2.42 2.83 15.23
N LYS A 155 -2.76 3.39 14.06
CA LYS A 155 -4.15 3.51 13.58
C LYS A 155 -4.76 2.13 13.33
N LEU A 156 -4.05 1.27 12.61
CA LEU A 156 -4.53 -0.07 12.24
C LEU A 156 -4.67 -0.96 13.48
N SER A 157 -3.68 -0.97 14.39
CA SER A 157 -3.78 -1.73 15.63
C SER A 157 -4.91 -1.23 16.54
N ASN A 158 -5.22 0.06 16.56
CA ASN A 158 -6.36 0.56 17.34
C ASN A 158 -7.69 0.23 16.65
N ARG A 159 -7.74 0.32 15.32
CA ARG A 159 -8.93 -0.04 14.54
C ARG A 159 -9.31 -1.49 14.77
N ASP A 160 -8.35 -2.41 14.65
CA ASP A 160 -8.56 -3.86 14.81
C ASP A 160 -9.16 -4.24 16.17
N LYS A 161 -8.69 -3.60 17.26
CA LYS A 161 -9.23 -3.82 18.62
C LYS A 161 -10.69 -3.46 18.78
N HIS A 162 -11.20 -2.55 17.95
CA HIS A 162 -12.54 -1.99 18.09
C HIS A 162 -13.47 -2.40 16.96
N ARG A 163 -12.93 -2.78 15.81
CA ARG A 163 -13.67 -3.01 14.56
C ARG A 163 -12.88 -3.96 13.67
N GLN A 164 -13.60 -4.74 12.88
CA GLN A 164 -12.99 -5.56 11.84
C GLN A 164 -12.18 -4.68 10.87
N LEU A 165 -10.97 -5.15 10.53
CA LEU A 165 -10.18 -4.55 9.46
C LEU A 165 -10.82 -4.87 8.11
N HIS A 166 -10.93 -3.85 7.27
CA HIS A 166 -11.44 -3.98 5.92
C HIS A 166 -10.31 -3.57 4.96
N PHE A 167 -9.95 -4.50 4.07
CA PHE A 167 -8.92 -4.27 3.07
C PHE A 167 -9.58 -4.12 1.70
N PRO A 168 -9.43 -2.97 1.04
CA PRO A 168 -9.93 -2.78 -0.31
C PRO A 168 -9.08 -3.53 -1.34
N LEU A 169 -9.76 -3.94 -2.41
CA LEU A 169 -9.14 -4.42 -3.64
C LEU A 169 -8.83 -3.23 -4.53
N ALA A 170 -7.64 -3.22 -5.11
CA ALA A 170 -7.23 -2.22 -6.09
C ALA A 170 -6.62 -2.92 -7.30
N VAL A 171 -6.76 -2.30 -8.47
CA VAL A 171 -6.13 -2.78 -9.70
C VAL A 171 -5.23 -1.68 -10.21
N ALA A 172 -3.94 -1.99 -10.34
CA ALA A 172 -3.05 -1.22 -11.18
C ALA A 172 -3.43 -1.53 -12.63
N VAL A 173 -4.23 -0.66 -13.23
CA VAL A 173 -4.59 -0.80 -14.63
C VAL A 173 -3.47 -0.15 -15.44
N GLU A 174 -2.97 -0.87 -16.44
CA GLU A 174 -2.23 -0.28 -17.55
C GLU A 174 -3.26 -0.11 -18.66
N PRO A 175 -4.07 0.96 -18.67
CA PRO A 175 -5.22 0.99 -19.55
C PRO A 175 -4.73 1.05 -20.98
N VAL A 176 -4.79 -0.08 -21.67
CA VAL A 176 -4.96 -0.07 -23.11
C VAL A 176 -6.45 -0.15 -23.31
N SER A 177 -7.10 0.99 -23.51
CA SER A 177 -8.47 0.98 -24.01
C SER A 177 -8.40 0.72 -25.51
N MET A 178 -9.25 -0.16 -26.02
CA MET A 178 -9.54 -0.23 -27.44
C MET A 178 -10.95 0.30 -27.68
N MET A 179 -11.19 0.89 -28.85
CA MET A 179 -12.53 1.14 -29.36
C MET A 179 -12.72 0.25 -30.58
N VAL A 180 -13.49 -0.84 -30.45
CA VAL A 180 -13.88 -1.67 -31.60
C VAL A 180 -15.30 -1.29 -32.01
N GLY A 181 -15.45 -0.66 -33.19
CA GLY A 181 -16.71 -0.66 -33.94
C GLY A 181 -17.29 0.70 -34.38
N LEU A 182 -16.58 1.49 -35.20
CA LEU A 182 -17.22 2.55 -36.00
C LEU A 182 -17.67 1.97 -37.35
N LEU A 183 -18.92 1.52 -37.44
CA LEU A 183 -19.57 1.03 -38.68
C LEU A 183 -19.07 -0.34 -39.20
N PRO A 184 -19.85 -1.03 -40.07
CA PRO A 184 -19.63 -2.44 -40.45
C PRO A 184 -18.27 -2.78 -41.08
N ASP A 185 -17.50 -1.80 -41.57
CA ASP A 185 -16.34 -2.04 -42.43
C ASP A 185 -15.01 -1.41 -41.97
N LYS A 186 -14.94 -0.58 -40.91
CA LYS A 186 -13.68 0.09 -40.50
C LYS A 186 -13.55 0.38 -38.99
N PRO A 187 -12.71 -0.36 -38.23
CA PRO A 187 -12.40 0.03 -36.85
C PRO A 187 -11.47 1.27 -36.82
N VAL A 188 -11.71 2.20 -35.90
CA VAL A 188 -10.74 3.23 -35.48
C VAL A 188 -10.54 3.03 -33.98
N GLY A 189 -9.31 2.70 -33.57
CA GLY A 189 -8.94 2.56 -32.16
C GLY A 189 -8.53 3.90 -31.53
N LEU A 190 -8.70 4.03 -30.22
CA LEU A 190 -8.11 5.10 -29.40
C LEU A 190 -7.35 4.41 -28.27
N ILE A 191 -6.03 4.61 -28.17
CA ILE A 191 -5.21 4.08 -27.07
C ILE A 191 -4.88 5.21 -26.10
N GLN A 192 -5.53 5.28 -24.95
CA GLN A 192 -5.21 6.26 -23.89
C GLN A 192 -4.61 5.53 -22.67
N SER A 193 -3.40 5.92 -22.24
CA SER A 193 -2.67 5.27 -21.14
C SER A 193 -2.47 6.19 -19.94
N THR A 194 -3.30 6.04 -18.91
CA THR A 194 -3.08 6.65 -17.58
C THR A 194 -2.60 5.59 -16.59
N MET A 195 -1.36 5.73 -16.09
CA MET A 195 -0.87 4.89 -14.99
C MET A 195 -1.48 5.37 -13.67
N ARG A 196 -2.59 4.76 -13.28
CA ARG A 196 -3.14 4.94 -11.94
C ARG A 196 -3.85 3.66 -11.49
N SER A 197 -4.05 3.58 -10.18
CA SER A 197 -4.84 2.50 -9.61
C SER A 197 -6.31 2.88 -9.57
N PHE A 198 -7.15 1.87 -9.67
CA PHE A 198 -8.59 2.04 -9.73
C PHE A 198 -9.27 1.15 -8.69
N SER A 199 -10.37 1.67 -8.14
CA SER A 199 -11.27 0.91 -7.27
C SER A 199 -12.42 0.31 -8.06
N ASP A 200 -13.12 -0.67 -7.47
CA ASP A 200 -14.32 -1.24 -8.08
C ASP A 200 -15.38 -0.17 -8.37
N GLY A 201 -15.94 -0.20 -9.58
CA GLY A 201 -16.93 0.76 -10.07
C GLY A 201 -16.39 2.11 -10.52
N GLU A 202 -15.08 2.35 -10.40
CA GLU A 202 -14.45 3.61 -10.83
C GLU A 202 -14.44 3.73 -12.37
N TRP A 203 -14.61 4.95 -12.87
CA TRP A 203 -14.50 5.23 -14.30
C TRP A 203 -13.05 5.11 -14.75
N LEU A 204 -12.82 4.21 -15.71
CA LEU A 204 -11.57 4.13 -16.46
C LEU A 204 -11.46 5.34 -17.39
N PHE A 205 -12.55 5.64 -18.08
CA PHE A 205 -12.74 6.89 -18.81
C PHE A 205 -14.21 7.28 -18.81
N HIS A 206 -14.45 8.59 -18.70
CA HIS A 206 -15.79 9.15 -18.73
C HIS A 206 -16.34 9.19 -20.17
N PRO A 207 -17.67 9.13 -20.33
CA PRO A 207 -18.33 9.30 -21.62
C PRO A 207 -18.25 10.76 -22.08
N VAL A 208 -17.13 11.15 -22.70
CA VAL A 208 -16.88 12.53 -23.20
C VAL A 208 -16.98 12.67 -24.72
N ALA A 209 -16.83 11.58 -25.48
CA ALA A 209 -16.93 11.60 -26.94
C ALA A 209 -18.33 11.17 -27.42
N GLN A 210 -18.93 11.96 -28.31
CA GLN A 210 -20.27 11.70 -28.86
C GLN A 210 -20.21 10.77 -30.08
N PHE A 211 -21.07 9.76 -30.06
CA PHE A 211 -21.23 8.79 -31.12
C PHE A 211 -22.72 8.62 -31.49
N PRO A 212 -23.03 8.30 -32.75
CA PRO A 212 -24.33 7.79 -33.13
C PRO A 212 -24.74 6.56 -32.30
N SER A 213 -26.03 6.44 -31.96
CA SER A 213 -26.56 5.40 -31.07
C SER A 213 -26.42 3.96 -31.60
N ASP A 214 -26.18 3.79 -32.90
CA ASP A 214 -25.94 2.50 -33.57
C ASP A 214 -24.47 2.06 -33.52
N VAL A 215 -23.57 2.92 -33.01
CA VAL A 215 -22.16 2.60 -32.76
C VAL A 215 -22.02 1.82 -31.46
N ARG A 216 -21.36 0.66 -31.54
CA ARG A 216 -20.94 -0.11 -30.37
C ARG A 216 -19.47 0.15 -30.10
N VAL A 217 -19.14 0.36 -28.83
CA VAL A 217 -17.77 0.50 -28.36
C VAL A 217 -17.48 -0.68 -27.45
N GLU A 218 -16.52 -1.50 -27.84
CA GLU A 218 -15.95 -2.54 -26.99
C GLU A 218 -14.61 -2.08 -26.44
N VAL A 219 -14.47 -2.16 -25.11
CA VAL A 219 -13.28 -1.75 -24.37
C VAL A 219 -12.58 -2.99 -23.84
N VAL A 220 -11.46 -3.33 -24.47
CA VAL A 220 -10.50 -4.28 -23.91
C VAL A 220 -9.65 -3.52 -22.90
N VAL A 221 -9.24 -4.15 -21.80
CA VAL A 221 -8.31 -3.58 -20.81
C VAL A 221 -7.26 -4.62 -20.44
N ALA A 222 -5.99 -4.27 -20.63
CA ALA A 222 -4.87 -5.00 -20.07
C ALA A 222 -4.65 -4.54 -18.62
N ALA A 223 -5.12 -5.29 -17.64
CA ALA A 223 -4.90 -4.99 -16.23
C ALA A 223 -3.89 -5.96 -15.62
N LYS A 224 -3.05 -5.47 -14.70
CA LYS A 224 -2.35 -6.37 -13.79
C LYS A 224 -3.37 -7.10 -12.91
N PRO A 225 -3.04 -8.27 -12.36
CA PRO A 225 -3.86 -8.92 -11.36
C PRO A 225 -4.23 -7.92 -10.25
N PRO A 226 -5.53 -7.82 -9.88
CA PRO A 226 -5.94 -7.05 -8.73
C PRO A 226 -5.18 -7.47 -7.48
N MET A 227 -4.83 -6.47 -6.66
CA MET A 227 -4.11 -6.67 -5.41
C MET A 227 -4.94 -6.20 -4.22
N ILE A 228 -4.70 -6.84 -3.07
CA ILE A 228 -5.27 -6.41 -1.80
C ILE A 228 -4.38 -5.28 -1.27
N THR A 229 -4.97 -4.22 -0.74
CA THR A 229 -4.24 -3.02 -0.29
C THR A 229 -4.69 -2.59 1.11
N LEU A 230 -3.88 -1.77 1.78
CA LEU A 230 -4.25 -1.19 3.09
C LEU A 230 -5.35 -0.13 2.98
N GLU A 231 -5.25 0.80 2.02
CA GLU A 231 -6.12 1.98 1.92
C GLU A 231 -6.78 2.16 0.54
N GLY A 232 -6.59 1.24 -0.41
CA GLY A 232 -7.23 1.26 -1.74
C GLY A 232 -6.32 1.77 -2.83
N ALA A 233 -6.90 2.45 -3.82
CA ALA A 233 -6.18 3.04 -4.95
C ALA A 233 -5.35 4.29 -4.59
N SER A 234 -5.16 4.59 -3.29
CA SER A 234 -4.36 5.72 -2.83
C SER A 234 -2.94 5.61 -3.37
N CYS A 235 -2.49 6.64 -4.09
CA CYS A 235 -1.11 6.71 -4.57
C CYS A 235 -0.18 6.84 -3.37
N HIS A 236 0.74 5.88 -3.20
CA HIS A 236 1.90 6.10 -2.35
C HIS A 236 2.66 7.33 -2.90
N PRO A 237 3.33 8.15 -2.09
CA PRO A 237 4.11 9.30 -2.56
C PRO A 237 5.23 8.98 -3.57
N GLY A 238 5.66 7.71 -3.68
CA GLY A 238 6.51 7.27 -4.79
C GLY A 238 5.75 7.23 -6.13
N GLY A 239 4.42 7.13 -6.08
CA GLY A 239 3.43 6.85 -7.13
C GLY A 239 3.09 5.35 -7.19
N GLY A 240 1.90 4.99 -7.69
CA GLY A 240 1.45 3.61 -7.74
C GLY A 240 0.80 3.08 -6.45
N THR A 241 0.25 1.87 -6.54
CA THR A 241 -0.37 1.15 -5.43
C THR A 241 0.51 -0.01 -5.01
N VAL A 242 0.70 -0.13 -3.70
CA VAL A 242 1.49 -1.17 -3.05
C VAL A 242 0.52 -2.20 -2.47
N ASP A 243 0.84 -3.49 -2.58
CA ASP A 243 0.00 -4.52 -1.98
C ASP A 243 0.13 -4.55 -0.46
N LEU A 244 -0.77 -5.32 0.14
CA LEU A 244 -0.87 -5.49 1.57
C LEU A 244 0.39 -6.10 2.19
N VAL A 245 1.00 -7.10 1.55
CA VAL A 245 2.17 -7.81 2.08
C VAL A 245 3.35 -6.85 2.12
N ASP A 246 3.64 -6.18 1.00
CA ASP A 246 4.71 -5.19 0.89
C ASP A 246 4.53 -4.04 1.90
N SER A 247 3.29 -3.58 2.09
CA SER A 247 3.01 -2.51 3.06
C SER A 247 3.27 -2.94 4.51
N LEU A 248 2.93 -4.18 4.86
CA LEU A 248 3.16 -4.72 6.21
C LEU A 248 4.64 -5.08 6.41
N ASP A 249 5.31 -5.62 5.40
CA ASP A 249 6.75 -5.85 5.40
C ASP A 249 7.52 -4.55 5.63
N TYR A 250 7.14 -3.47 4.94
CA TYR A 250 7.71 -2.15 5.17
C TYR A 250 7.55 -1.69 6.63
N MET A 251 6.36 -1.88 7.24
CA MET A 251 6.17 -1.57 8.66
C MET A 251 7.05 -2.43 9.59
N LEU A 252 7.13 -3.73 9.31
CA LEU A 252 7.95 -4.67 10.08
C LEU A 252 9.41 -4.22 10.02
N ARG A 253 9.94 -3.99 8.81
CA ARG A 253 11.32 -3.56 8.58
C ARG A 253 11.61 -2.20 9.17
N HIS A 254 10.68 -1.24 9.11
CA HIS A 254 10.88 0.06 9.75
C HIS A 254 11.03 -0.07 11.28
N VAL A 255 10.15 -0.86 11.93
CA VAL A 255 10.26 -1.10 13.38
C VAL A 255 11.55 -1.87 13.71
N ARG A 256 11.87 -2.88 12.89
CA ARG A 256 13.01 -3.80 13.04
C ARG A 256 14.36 -3.12 12.79
N GLY A 257 14.52 -2.46 11.66
CA GLY A 257 15.79 -1.91 11.18
C GLY A 257 16.06 -0.46 11.58
N GLU A 258 15.02 0.33 11.88
CA GLU A 258 15.19 1.76 12.21
C GLU A 258 14.83 2.04 13.67
N VAL A 259 13.63 1.67 14.12
CA VAL A 259 13.12 2.09 15.44
C VAL A 259 13.83 1.40 16.60
N VAL A 260 13.86 0.06 16.63
CA VAL A 260 14.46 -0.70 17.74
C VAL A 260 15.98 -0.44 17.84
N PRO A 261 16.75 -0.41 16.73
CA PRO A 261 18.19 -0.16 16.77
C PRO A 261 18.58 1.25 17.25
N CYS A 262 17.72 2.27 17.11
CA CYS A 262 17.97 3.61 17.67
C CYS A 262 18.27 3.59 19.18
N PHE A 263 17.85 2.55 19.89
CA PHE A 263 18.02 2.44 21.34
C PHE A 263 19.15 1.48 21.76
N ARG A 264 19.93 0.93 20.82
CA ARG A 264 20.96 -0.09 21.08
C ARG A 264 21.93 0.31 22.19
N GLU A 265 22.34 1.58 22.25
CA GLU A 265 23.30 2.08 23.24
C GLU A 265 22.84 1.98 24.71
N TYR A 266 21.53 1.84 24.94
CA TYR A 266 20.92 1.72 26.26
C TYR A 266 20.85 0.29 26.78
N PHE A 267 21.19 -0.70 25.95
CA PHE A 267 21.12 -2.12 26.30
C PHE A 267 22.50 -2.77 26.31
N LEU A 268 22.57 -3.94 26.93
CA LEU A 268 23.75 -4.80 26.94
C LEU A 268 23.83 -5.64 25.66
N GLU A 269 25.04 -6.04 25.30
CA GLU A 269 25.29 -7.08 24.31
C GLU A 269 25.10 -8.49 24.94
N PRO A 270 24.78 -9.53 24.14
CA PRO A 270 24.62 -9.52 22.69
C PRO A 270 23.27 -8.94 22.24
N TRP A 271 23.31 -8.06 21.24
CA TRP A 271 22.12 -7.63 20.50
C TRP A 271 21.68 -8.75 19.55
N PRO A 272 20.38 -8.98 19.31
CA PRO A 272 19.93 -9.97 18.32
C PRO A 272 20.28 -9.49 16.90
N GLU A 273 21.47 -9.82 16.40
CA GLU A 273 21.94 -9.34 15.09
C GLU A 273 21.07 -9.91 13.95
N ASP A 274 20.62 -11.17 14.04
CA ASP A 274 19.82 -11.85 13.02
C ASP A 274 18.38 -11.29 12.92
N THR A 275 17.81 -10.80 14.02
CA THR A 275 16.42 -10.32 14.05
C THR A 275 16.28 -8.88 13.59
N PHE A 276 17.35 -8.14 13.25
CA PHE A 276 17.22 -6.70 12.93
C PHE A 276 17.93 -6.21 11.66
N THR A 277 18.65 -7.08 10.94
CA THR A 277 19.58 -6.68 9.86
C THR A 277 19.23 -7.19 8.45
N ALA A 278 18.12 -7.91 8.27
CA ALA A 278 17.73 -8.45 6.96
C ALA A 278 17.15 -7.35 6.05
N ASP A 279 17.97 -6.93 5.08
CA ASP A 279 17.70 -6.11 3.88
C ASP A 279 16.85 -4.83 4.06
N PRO A 280 17.46 -3.64 4.08
CA PRO A 280 16.70 -2.39 4.04
C PRO A 280 15.94 -2.29 2.72
N VAL A 281 14.62 -2.10 2.80
CA VAL A 281 13.89 -1.46 1.69
C VAL A 281 14.31 0.01 1.71
N PRO A 282 15.00 0.51 0.67
CA PRO A 282 15.53 1.86 0.69
C PRO A 282 14.40 2.87 0.57
N GLY A 283 14.06 3.57 1.67
CA GLY A 283 13.27 4.79 1.65
C GLY A 283 11.90 4.65 0.97
N PRO A 284 11.22 5.76 0.62
CA PRO A 284 9.92 5.68 -0.03
C PRO A 284 10.08 4.90 -1.32
N LEU A 285 9.43 3.73 -1.36
CA LEU A 285 9.53 2.72 -2.41
C LEU A 285 9.70 3.41 -3.75
N GLY A 286 10.92 3.31 -4.29
CA GLY A 286 11.15 3.58 -5.69
C GLY A 286 10.16 2.69 -6.42
N ILE A 287 9.14 3.30 -7.03
CA ILE A 287 8.49 2.65 -8.15
C ILE A 287 9.67 2.20 -9.01
N PRO A 288 9.75 0.93 -9.44
CA PRO A 288 10.61 0.65 -10.57
C PRO A 288 10.27 1.71 -11.61
N GLU A 289 11.25 2.53 -12.02
CA GLU A 289 11.11 3.32 -13.23
C GLU A 289 10.59 2.30 -14.25
N ARG A 290 9.30 2.36 -14.55
CA ARG A 290 8.74 1.63 -15.68
C ARG A 290 9.47 2.25 -16.83
N SER A 291 10.54 1.58 -17.26
CA SER A 291 11.34 2.11 -18.33
C SER A 291 10.39 2.29 -19.51
N PRO A 292 10.56 3.34 -20.31
CA PRO A 292 9.78 3.52 -21.54
C PRO A 292 9.76 2.26 -22.42
N ASP A 293 10.77 1.39 -22.29
CA ASP A 293 10.95 0.17 -23.07
C ASP A 293 9.96 -0.95 -22.70
N GLU A 294 9.57 -1.11 -21.42
CA GLU A 294 8.57 -2.13 -21.02
C GLU A 294 7.16 -1.77 -21.51
N HIS A 295 6.84 -0.48 -21.54
CA HIS A 295 5.57 0.02 -22.07
C HIS A 295 5.48 -0.20 -23.58
N SER A 296 6.57 0.07 -24.32
CA SER A 296 6.65 -0.24 -25.75
C SER A 296 6.48 -1.74 -25.99
N ALA A 297 7.13 -2.60 -25.20
CA ALA A 297 7.02 -4.05 -25.36
C ALA A 297 5.60 -4.59 -25.10
N LEU A 298 4.89 -4.05 -24.12
CA LEU A 298 3.49 -4.42 -23.86
C LEU A 298 2.55 -3.93 -24.99
N VAL A 299 2.74 -2.68 -25.43
CA VAL A 299 2.00 -2.11 -26.57
C VAL A 299 2.28 -2.92 -27.84
N ASP A 300 3.52 -3.32 -28.10
CA ASP A 300 3.91 -4.15 -29.24
C ASP A 300 3.33 -5.57 -29.14
N ALA A 301 3.32 -6.17 -27.95
CA ALA A 301 2.69 -7.47 -27.71
C ALA A 301 1.18 -7.41 -27.95
N MET A 302 0.52 -6.34 -27.50
CA MET A 302 -0.91 -6.12 -27.77
C MET A 302 -1.16 -5.86 -29.25
N ILE A 303 -0.38 -5.00 -29.92
CA ILE A 303 -0.48 -4.79 -31.36
C ILE A 303 -0.33 -6.13 -32.10
N SER A 304 0.57 -7.02 -31.66
CA SER A 304 0.76 -8.35 -32.24
C SER A 304 -0.44 -9.28 -32.05
N VAL A 305 -1.00 -9.39 -30.84
CA VAL A 305 -2.22 -10.17 -30.57
C VAL A 305 -3.39 -9.62 -31.40
N MET A 306 -3.56 -8.31 -31.42
CA MET A 306 -4.65 -7.65 -32.16
C MET A 306 -4.47 -7.76 -33.67
N ALA A 307 -3.24 -7.70 -34.19
CA ALA A 307 -2.94 -7.94 -35.60
C ALA A 307 -3.24 -9.39 -35.99
N SER A 308 -3.04 -10.34 -35.08
CA SER A 308 -3.35 -11.76 -35.31
C SER A 308 -4.85 -12.06 -35.33
N GLU A 309 -5.64 -11.38 -34.48
CA GLU A 309 -7.10 -11.57 -34.41
C GLU A 309 -7.87 -10.69 -35.41
N TYR A 310 -7.36 -9.50 -35.76
CA TYR A 310 -8.12 -8.47 -36.50
C TYR A 310 -7.39 -7.81 -37.71
N GLY A 311 -6.09 -8.05 -37.90
CA GLY A 311 -5.29 -7.59 -39.07
C GLY A 311 -4.58 -6.22 -38.91
N SER A 312 -3.33 -6.11 -39.40
CA SER A 312 -2.33 -5.07 -39.08
C SER A 312 -2.59 -3.62 -39.52
N ASP A 313 -3.51 -3.36 -40.46
CA ASP A 313 -3.50 -2.12 -41.26
C ASP A 313 -4.49 -1.02 -40.79
N ARG A 314 -5.02 -1.10 -39.55
CA ARG A 314 -6.27 -0.40 -39.22
C ARG A 314 -6.32 0.32 -37.85
N TYR A 315 -5.18 0.70 -37.28
CA TYR A 315 -5.12 1.26 -35.90
C TYR A 315 -4.74 2.74 -35.87
N LEU A 316 -5.33 3.49 -34.94
CA LEU A 316 -4.89 4.83 -34.54
C LEU A 316 -4.42 4.75 -33.08
N VAL A 317 -3.16 5.10 -32.83
CA VAL A 317 -2.55 5.15 -31.50
C VAL A 317 -2.53 6.62 -31.06
N LEU A 318 -3.18 6.96 -29.94
CA LEU A 318 -3.16 8.32 -29.39
C LEU A 318 -2.69 8.31 -27.94
N GLY A 319 -1.39 8.07 -27.75
CA GLY A 319 -0.79 8.06 -26.42
C GLY A 319 -0.93 9.43 -25.72
N LEU A 320 -1.67 9.45 -24.62
CA LEU A 320 -1.53 10.50 -23.61
C LEU A 320 -0.96 9.84 -22.36
N ALA A 321 0.36 9.91 -22.24
CA ALA A 321 1.04 9.69 -20.98
C ALA A 321 1.03 11.01 -20.20
N ASP A 322 0.21 11.10 -19.16
CA ASP A 322 0.42 12.13 -18.14
C ASP A 322 1.76 11.81 -17.45
N GLY A 323 2.78 12.60 -17.78
CA GLY A 323 4.15 12.41 -17.31
C GLY A 323 5.26 13.01 -18.18
N PHE A 324 4.95 13.47 -19.41
CA PHE A 324 5.89 14.28 -20.19
C PHE A 324 5.75 15.76 -19.84
N SER A 325 6.58 16.27 -18.92
CA SER A 325 6.97 17.68 -18.98
C SER A 325 8.13 17.82 -19.97
N ALA A 326 8.00 18.75 -20.92
CA ALA A 326 9.11 19.26 -21.71
C ALA A 326 10.20 19.91 -20.82
#